data_AF-A0A519JRC2-F1
#
_entry.id   AF-A0A519JRC2-F1
#
_cell.length_a   1.000
_cell.length_b   1.000
_cell.length_c   1.000
_cell.angle_alpha   90.00
_cell.angle_beta   90.00
_cell.angle_gamma   90.00
#
_symmetry.space_group_name_H-M   'P 1'
#
loop_
_entity.id
_entity.type
_entity.pdbx_description
1 polymer ?
#
loop_
_entity_poly.entity_id
_entity_poly.type
_entity_poly.pdbx_seq_one_letter_code
_entity_poly.pdbx_strand_id
1 'polypeptide(L)'
;MSTLLALVIFAAALAGGIFIGKLIFGGQAKTATASLEEKLLSMTSQFQFLREQSQSERAAFEKTAAQLNAEKETIRAEKDSLAIRLTKKETDFENLWQKTLEQKEEVAQLQEKFTKEFENLANKIMEEKSAKFTEQNKENLKIILSPLQEKIHLFEKKVEDTHKESIDYHAALRQQILGLREMNEQMSRETVNLTKALKGDSKMQGNWGELVLERVLEKSGLEKDREYFMQQAYTNDEGQRV
;
A
#
# COMPACT_ATOMS: atom_id res chain seq x y z
N MET A 1 92.71 -90.74 120.36
CA MET A 1 92.49 -89.28 120.48
C MET A 1 92.75 -88.53 119.17
N SER A 2 93.73 -88.94 118.34
CA SER A 2 94.06 -88.29 117.05
C SER A 2 92.96 -88.37 115.96
N THR A 3 92.23 -89.49 115.88
CA THR A 3 91.19 -89.72 114.84
C THR A 3 89.92 -88.88 115.00
N LEU A 4 89.54 -88.55 116.24
CA LEU A 4 88.31 -87.80 116.54
C LEU A 4 88.48 -86.30 116.22
N LEU A 5 89.68 -85.77 116.41
CA LEU A 5 90.05 -84.37 116.12
C LEU A 5 90.08 -84.11 114.60
N ALA A 6 90.57 -85.09 113.81
CA ALA A 6 90.55 -85.02 112.35
C ALA A 6 89.12 -85.00 111.76
N LEU A 7 88.18 -85.76 112.34
CA LEU A 7 86.78 -85.77 111.92
C LEU A 7 86.06 -84.44 112.18
N VAL A 8 86.33 -83.78 113.31
CA VAL A 8 85.74 -82.48 113.64
C VAL A 8 86.26 -81.38 112.71
N ILE A 9 87.57 -81.38 112.40
CA ILE A 9 88.16 -80.43 111.45
C ILE A 9 87.60 -80.65 110.04
N PHE A 10 87.42 -81.90 109.62
CA PHE A 10 86.83 -82.22 108.32
C PHE A 10 85.35 -81.78 108.21
N ALA A 11 84.56 -81.99 109.26
CA ALA A 11 83.17 -81.52 109.31
C ALA A 11 83.06 -79.99 109.29
N ALA A 12 83.94 -79.28 110.01
CA ALA A 12 84.00 -77.82 109.98
C ALA A 12 84.43 -77.28 108.60
N ALA A 13 85.38 -77.94 107.93
CA ALA A 13 85.79 -77.60 106.57
C ALA A 13 84.67 -77.84 105.54
N LEU A 14 83.91 -78.94 105.68
CA LEU A 14 82.72 -79.21 104.86
C LEU A 14 81.62 -78.17 105.08
N ALA A 15 81.32 -77.83 106.33
CA ALA A 15 80.33 -76.82 106.67
C ALA A 15 80.74 -75.43 106.13
N GLY A 16 82.02 -75.06 106.27
CA GLY A 16 82.60 -73.85 105.69
C GLY A 16 82.54 -73.83 104.17
N GLY A 17 82.87 -74.96 103.51
CA GLY A 17 82.77 -75.11 102.06
C GLY A 17 81.34 -75.01 101.54
N ILE A 18 80.37 -75.61 102.23
CA ILE A 18 78.94 -75.50 101.90
C ILE A 18 78.44 -74.05 102.11
N PHE A 19 78.86 -73.39 103.19
CA PHE A 19 78.47 -72.01 103.47
C PHE A 19 79.02 -71.03 102.42
N ILE A 20 80.31 -71.14 102.09
CA ILE A 20 80.96 -70.33 101.05
C ILE A 20 80.36 -70.64 99.67
N GLY A 21 80.12 -71.92 99.36
CA GLY A 21 79.46 -72.34 98.12
C GLY A 21 78.07 -71.72 97.98
N LYS A 22 77.27 -71.72 99.05
CA LYS A 22 75.93 -71.10 99.07
C LYS A 22 75.99 -69.58 98.96
N LEU A 23 77.02 -68.94 99.51
CA LEU A 23 77.18 -67.48 99.50
C LEU A 23 77.64 -66.97 98.12
N ILE A 24 78.58 -67.68 97.48
CA ILE A 24 79.05 -67.36 96.11
C ILE A 24 77.95 -67.68 95.08
N PHE A 25 77.33 -68.86 95.17
CA PHE A 25 76.27 -69.27 94.24
C PHE A 25 74.98 -68.46 94.44
N GLY A 26 74.65 -68.09 95.69
CA GLY A 26 73.54 -67.20 96.00
C GLY A 26 73.76 -65.76 95.53
N GLY A 27 75.01 -65.28 95.49
CA GLY A 27 75.37 -63.99 94.90
C GLY A 27 75.25 -63.97 93.38
N GLN A 28 75.74 -65.01 92.70
CA GLN A 28 75.63 -65.15 91.24
C GLN A 28 74.20 -65.40 90.77
N ALA A 29 73.40 -66.17 91.52
CA ALA A 29 71.98 -66.36 91.23
C ALA A 29 71.20 -65.05 91.35
N LYS A 30 71.49 -64.22 92.38
CA LYS A 30 70.86 -62.91 92.56
C LYS A 30 71.23 -61.90 91.47
N THR A 31 72.47 -61.88 90.98
CA THR A 31 72.87 -61.01 89.88
C THR A 31 72.32 -61.48 88.53
N ALA A 32 72.21 -62.79 88.32
CA ALA A 32 71.55 -63.36 87.13
C ALA A 32 70.04 -63.07 87.14
N THR A 33 69.34 -63.18 88.27
CA THR A 33 67.92 -62.80 88.36
C THR A 33 67.72 -61.30 88.20
N ALA A 34 68.59 -60.46 88.77
CA ALA A 34 68.50 -59.01 88.63
C ALA A 34 68.72 -58.54 87.17
N SER A 35 69.69 -59.12 86.46
CA SER A 35 69.91 -58.80 85.04
C SER A 35 68.78 -59.32 84.13
N LEU A 36 68.15 -60.44 84.50
CA LEU A 36 66.97 -60.95 83.80
C LEU A 36 65.73 -60.07 84.05
N GLU A 37 65.54 -59.58 85.27
CA GLU A 37 64.51 -58.60 85.63
C GLU A 37 64.72 -57.28 84.88
N GLU A 38 65.95 -56.78 84.78
CA GLU A 38 66.29 -55.58 84.01
C GLU A 38 66.00 -55.77 82.51
N LYS A 39 66.30 -56.95 81.96
CA LYS A 39 65.96 -57.30 80.57
C LYS A 39 64.44 -57.42 80.35
N LEU A 40 63.69 -57.95 81.32
CA LEU A 40 62.23 -58.00 81.26
C LEU A 40 61.61 -56.60 81.35
N LEU A 41 62.14 -55.74 82.21
CA LEU A 41 61.69 -54.34 82.35
C LEU A 41 61.96 -53.53 81.07
N SER A 42 63.17 -53.64 80.50
CA SER A 42 63.52 -52.97 79.24
C SER A 42 62.74 -53.53 78.04
N MET A 43 62.47 -54.84 78.00
CA MET A 43 61.63 -55.42 76.95
C MET A 43 60.16 -55.00 77.09
N THR A 44 59.65 -54.90 78.32
CA THR A 44 58.30 -54.39 78.60
C THR A 44 58.16 -52.93 78.22
N SER A 45 59.15 -52.08 78.51
CA SER A 45 59.13 -50.67 78.12
C SER A 45 59.23 -50.50 76.60
N GLN A 46 60.03 -51.32 75.90
CA GLN A 46 60.04 -51.36 74.44
C GLN A 46 58.67 -51.76 73.87
N PHE A 47 58.03 -52.81 74.40
CA PHE A 47 56.69 -53.20 73.96
C PHE A 47 55.64 -52.11 74.21
N GLN A 48 55.72 -51.42 75.35
CA GLN A 48 54.84 -50.31 75.64
C GLN A 48 55.06 -49.16 74.65
N PHE A 49 56.31 -48.80 74.36
CA PHE A 49 56.64 -47.77 73.38
C PHE A 49 56.14 -48.12 71.97
N LEU A 50 56.39 -49.34 71.47
CA LEU A 50 55.88 -49.78 70.17
C LEU A 50 54.35 -49.78 70.12
N ARG A 51 53.68 -50.15 71.22
CA ARG A 51 52.23 -50.12 71.31
C ARG A 51 51.68 -48.70 71.25
N GLU A 52 52.29 -47.77 72.00
CA GLU A 52 51.92 -46.35 71.99
C GLU A 52 52.16 -45.72 70.61
N GLN A 53 53.29 -46.03 69.96
CA GLN A 53 53.58 -45.60 68.60
C GLN A 53 52.53 -46.13 67.61
N SER A 54 52.22 -47.43 67.65
CA SER A 54 51.22 -48.02 66.75
C SER A 54 49.81 -47.45 66.99
N GLN A 55 49.45 -47.17 68.24
CA GLN A 55 48.18 -46.52 68.57
C GLN A 55 48.13 -45.09 68.03
N SER A 56 49.22 -44.33 68.16
CA SER A 56 49.33 -42.97 67.62
C SER A 56 49.23 -42.95 66.09
N GLU A 57 49.94 -43.85 65.41
CA GLU A 57 49.90 -43.99 63.95
C GLU A 57 48.51 -44.40 63.46
N ARG A 58 47.83 -45.33 64.15
CA ARG A 58 46.45 -45.72 63.85
C ARG A 58 45.49 -44.55 64.02
N ALA A 59 45.61 -43.77 65.09
CA ALA A 59 44.78 -42.60 65.32
C ALA A 59 45.02 -41.51 64.26
N ALA A 60 46.26 -41.29 63.84
CA ALA A 60 46.60 -40.38 62.75
C ALA A 60 46.00 -40.85 61.42
N PHE A 61 46.13 -42.14 61.10
CA PHE A 61 45.57 -42.73 59.88
C PHE A 61 44.04 -42.65 59.86
N GLU A 62 43.38 -42.97 60.98
CA GLU A 62 41.93 -42.87 61.11
C GLU A 62 41.44 -41.43 60.92
N LYS A 63 42.16 -40.45 61.49
CA LYS A 63 41.87 -39.03 61.28
C LYS A 63 42.00 -38.63 59.80
N THR A 64 43.07 -39.04 59.13
CA THR A 64 43.26 -38.75 57.70
C THR A 64 42.19 -39.44 56.84
N ALA A 65 41.84 -40.70 57.14
CA ALA A 65 40.79 -41.42 56.45
C ALA A 65 39.42 -40.74 56.62
N ALA A 66 39.12 -40.25 57.84
CA ALA A 66 37.91 -39.48 58.11
C ALA A 66 37.89 -38.15 57.34
N GLN A 67 39.01 -37.43 57.28
CA GLN A 67 39.14 -36.19 56.52
C GLN A 67 38.94 -36.41 55.01
N LEU A 68 39.60 -37.42 54.44
CA LEU A 68 39.47 -37.77 53.03
C LEU A 68 38.04 -38.19 52.67
N ASN A 69 37.37 -38.94 53.55
CA ASN A 69 35.96 -39.28 53.34
C ASN A 69 35.06 -38.04 53.38
N ALA A 70 35.27 -37.12 54.32
CA ALA A 70 34.51 -35.87 54.40
C ALA A 70 34.72 -34.98 53.16
N GLU A 71 35.95 -34.87 52.67
CA GLU A 71 36.28 -34.14 51.44
C GLU A 71 35.62 -34.79 50.22
N LYS A 72 35.68 -36.13 50.11
CA LYS A 72 35.03 -36.88 49.04
C LYS A 72 33.51 -36.67 49.01
N GLU A 73 32.86 -36.67 50.17
CA GLU A 73 31.42 -36.41 50.24
C GLU A 73 31.08 -34.95 49.91
N THR A 74 31.94 -34.00 50.28
CA THR A 74 31.80 -32.59 49.87
C THR A 74 31.90 -32.45 48.35
N ILE A 75 32.94 -33.03 47.73
CA ILE A 75 33.15 -32.99 46.28
C ILE A 75 31.98 -33.67 45.55
N ARG A 76 31.44 -34.77 46.09
CA ARG A 76 30.24 -35.42 45.53
C ARG A 76 29.03 -34.50 45.57
N ALA A 77 28.76 -33.87 46.71
CA ALA A 77 27.64 -32.95 46.85
C ALA A 77 27.77 -31.74 45.90
N GLU A 78 28.99 -31.19 45.75
CA GLU A 78 29.27 -30.11 44.81
C GLU A 78 29.07 -30.55 43.36
N LYS A 79 29.56 -31.74 42.99
CA LYS A 79 29.37 -32.31 41.66
C LYS A 79 27.89 -32.49 41.33
N ASP A 80 27.11 -33.03 42.27
CA ASP A 80 25.67 -33.24 42.07
C ASP A 80 24.93 -31.90 41.93
N SER A 81 25.27 -30.92 42.77
CA SER A 81 24.76 -29.54 42.66
C SER A 81 25.10 -28.90 41.31
N LEU A 82 26.35 -29.06 40.84
CA LEU A 82 26.79 -28.54 39.55
C LEU A 82 26.08 -29.25 38.39
N ALA A 83 25.89 -30.57 38.46
CA ALA A 83 25.16 -31.33 37.46
C ALA A 83 23.70 -30.84 37.35
N ILE A 84 23.02 -30.65 38.49
CA ILE A 84 21.65 -30.11 38.52
C ILE A 84 21.60 -28.70 37.89
N ARG A 85 22.56 -27.83 38.24
CA ARG A 85 22.64 -26.47 37.68
C ARG A 85 22.88 -26.50 36.17
N LEU A 86 23.74 -27.39 35.70
CA LEU A 86 24.05 -27.54 34.28
C LEU A 86 22.81 -27.98 33.51
N THR A 87 22.13 -29.05 33.95
CA THR A 87 20.90 -29.53 33.31
C THR A 87 19.82 -28.46 33.30
N LYS A 88 19.67 -27.69 34.38
CA LYS A 88 18.73 -26.55 34.42
C LYS A 88 19.08 -25.49 33.37
N LYS A 89 20.36 -25.12 33.27
CA LYS A 89 20.81 -24.12 32.30
C LYS A 89 20.67 -24.59 30.85
N GLU A 90 20.96 -25.86 30.58
CA GLU A 90 20.75 -26.46 29.26
C GLU A 90 19.26 -26.46 28.89
N THR A 91 18.39 -26.83 29.82
CA THR A 91 16.94 -26.82 29.61
C THR A 91 16.40 -25.40 29.40
N ASP A 92 16.83 -24.44 30.22
CA ASP A 92 16.47 -23.02 30.08
C ASP A 92 16.93 -22.47 28.74
N PHE A 93 18.15 -22.84 28.30
CA PHE A 93 18.71 -22.42 27.01
C PHE A 93 17.92 -23.01 25.83
N GLU A 94 17.63 -24.31 25.84
CA GLU A 94 16.85 -24.96 24.78
C GLU A 94 15.45 -24.34 24.68
N ASN A 95 14.76 -24.14 25.81
CA ASN A 95 13.45 -23.49 25.82
C ASN A 95 13.50 -22.06 25.28
N LEU A 96 14.51 -21.27 25.68
CA LEU A 96 14.66 -19.90 25.19
C LEU A 96 15.01 -19.87 23.69
N TRP A 97 15.82 -20.81 23.24
CA TRP A 97 16.18 -20.98 21.84
C TRP A 97 14.97 -21.31 20.98
N GLN A 98 14.19 -22.32 21.37
CA GLN A 98 12.94 -22.70 20.71
C GLN A 98 11.96 -21.52 20.65
N LYS A 99 11.72 -20.86 21.78
CA LYS A 99 10.85 -19.68 21.84
C LYS A 99 11.32 -18.55 20.92
N THR A 100 12.62 -18.32 20.84
CA THR A 100 13.18 -17.29 19.95
C THR A 100 13.01 -17.66 18.48
N LEU A 101 13.12 -18.95 18.15
CA LEU A 101 12.91 -19.45 16.80
C LEU A 101 11.44 -19.31 16.38
N GLU A 102 10.51 -19.74 17.24
CA GLU A 102 9.07 -19.57 17.04
C GLU A 102 8.70 -18.09 16.87
N GLN A 103 9.20 -17.21 17.74
CA GLN A 103 8.95 -15.76 17.65
C GLN A 103 9.47 -15.16 16.34
N LYS A 104 10.63 -15.61 15.85
CA LYS A 104 11.14 -15.14 14.54
C LYS A 104 10.24 -15.57 13.40
N GLU A 105 9.74 -16.80 13.44
CA GLU A 105 8.82 -17.31 12.43
C GLU A 105 7.48 -16.56 12.47
N GLU A 106 6.90 -16.36 13.66
CA GLU A 106 5.69 -15.55 13.84
C GLU A 106 5.85 -14.13 13.31
N VAL A 107 6.98 -13.47 13.60
CA VAL A 107 7.26 -12.12 13.09
C VAL A 107 7.38 -12.11 11.56
N ALA A 108 8.02 -13.11 10.97
CA ALA A 108 8.13 -13.22 9.51
C ALA A 108 6.76 -13.40 8.85
N GLN A 109 5.92 -14.29 9.39
CA GLN A 109 4.55 -14.50 8.92
C GLN A 109 3.69 -13.24 9.08
N LEU A 110 3.83 -12.55 10.22
CA LEU A 110 3.11 -11.30 10.49
C LEU A 110 3.55 -10.19 9.52
N GLN A 111 4.84 -10.09 9.22
CA GLN A 111 5.37 -9.14 8.24
C GLN A 111 4.82 -9.43 6.84
N GLU A 112 4.81 -10.69 6.40
CA GLU A 112 4.22 -11.08 5.12
C GLU A 112 2.73 -10.72 5.05
N LYS A 113 1.98 -11.03 6.10
CA LYS A 113 0.55 -10.67 6.19
C LYS A 113 0.35 -9.16 6.13
N PHE A 114 1.14 -8.38 6.88
CA PHE A 114 1.04 -6.92 6.82
C PHE A 114 1.39 -6.34 5.47
N THR A 115 2.39 -6.88 4.77
CA THR A 115 2.71 -6.44 3.41
C THR A 115 1.55 -6.69 2.45
N LYS A 116 0.92 -7.87 2.51
CA LYS A 116 -0.26 -8.20 1.68
C LYS A 116 -1.47 -7.33 2.02
N GLU A 117 -1.77 -7.14 3.29
CA GLU A 117 -2.87 -6.27 3.74
C GLU A 117 -2.63 -4.81 3.35
N PHE A 118 -1.38 -4.34 3.44
CA PHE A 118 -1.00 -3.00 3.02
C PHE A 118 -1.16 -2.82 1.50
N GLU A 119 -0.70 -3.78 0.70
CA GLU A 119 -0.88 -3.76 -0.76
C GLU A 119 -2.36 -3.74 -1.15
N ASN A 120 -3.18 -4.60 -0.53
CA ASN A 120 -4.62 -4.63 -0.74
C ASN A 120 -5.29 -3.31 -0.37
N LEU A 121 -4.93 -2.74 0.78
CA LEU A 121 -5.47 -1.46 1.23
C LEU A 121 -5.03 -0.31 0.32
N ALA A 122 -3.77 -0.30 -0.11
CA ALA A 122 -3.25 0.71 -1.03
C ALA A 122 -3.97 0.65 -2.39
N ASN A 123 -4.13 -0.56 -2.95
CA ASN A 123 -4.88 -0.76 -4.19
C ASN A 123 -6.32 -0.29 -4.05
N LYS A 124 -7.01 -0.66 -2.95
CA LYS A 124 -8.39 -0.23 -2.69
C LYS A 124 -8.51 1.29 -2.55
N ILE A 125 -7.61 1.93 -1.80
CA ILE A 125 -7.59 3.40 -1.66
C ILE A 125 -7.33 4.06 -3.01
N MET A 126 -6.39 3.54 -3.80
CA MET A 126 -6.06 4.12 -5.11
C MET A 126 -7.21 3.99 -6.10
N GLU A 127 -7.89 2.84 -6.11
CA GLU A 127 -9.08 2.62 -6.94
C GLU A 127 -10.24 3.53 -6.51
N GLU A 128 -10.51 3.64 -5.20
CA GLU A 128 -11.54 4.54 -4.67
C GLU A 128 -11.25 6.02 -5.00
N LYS A 129 -10.00 6.45 -4.86
CA LYS A 129 -9.58 7.82 -5.18
C LYS A 129 -9.62 8.10 -6.68
N SER A 130 -9.18 7.16 -7.52
CA SER A 130 -9.27 7.28 -8.98
C SER A 130 -10.71 7.37 -9.43
N ALA A 131 -11.59 6.49 -8.95
CA ALA A 131 -13.02 6.53 -9.26
C ALA A 131 -13.64 7.88 -8.85
N LYS A 132 -13.39 8.33 -7.62
CA LYS A 132 -13.89 9.62 -7.13
C LYS A 132 -13.34 10.80 -7.94
N PHE A 133 -12.06 10.76 -8.33
CA PHE A 133 -11.43 11.78 -9.16
C PHE A 133 -12.04 11.82 -10.56
N THR A 134 -12.26 10.67 -11.19
CA THR A 134 -12.92 10.57 -12.50
C THR A 134 -14.36 11.07 -12.45
N GLU A 135 -15.13 10.69 -11.42
CA GLU A 135 -16.50 11.18 -11.21
C GLU A 135 -16.52 12.70 -11.07
N GLN A 136 -15.67 13.25 -10.19
CA GLN A 136 -15.57 14.70 -9.97
C GLN A 136 -15.13 15.45 -11.23
N ASN A 137 -14.19 14.90 -12.01
CA ASN A 137 -13.76 15.51 -13.26
C ASN A 137 -14.88 15.47 -14.32
N LYS A 138 -15.62 14.37 -14.41
CA LYS A 138 -16.79 14.25 -15.31
C LYS A 138 -17.88 15.25 -14.94
N GLU A 139 -18.16 15.42 -13.65
CA GLU A 139 -19.14 16.39 -13.16
C GLU A 139 -18.70 17.84 -13.45
N ASN A 140 -17.44 18.19 -13.18
CA ASN A 140 -16.87 19.49 -13.51
C ASN A 140 -16.91 19.78 -15.01
N LEU A 141 -16.52 18.82 -15.85
CA LEU A 141 -16.59 18.95 -17.31
C LEU A 141 -18.04 19.10 -17.77
N LYS A 142 -19.00 18.39 -17.16
CA LYS A 142 -20.42 18.56 -17.47
C LYS A 142 -20.89 19.98 -17.16
N ILE A 143 -20.54 20.54 -16.00
CA ILE A 143 -20.89 21.92 -15.62
C ILE A 143 -20.34 22.93 -16.64
N ILE A 144 -19.11 22.73 -17.13
CA ILE A 144 -18.48 23.63 -18.10
C ILE A 144 -19.03 23.45 -19.52
N LEU A 145 -19.26 22.20 -19.95
CA LEU A 145 -19.64 21.88 -21.32
C LEU A 145 -21.16 21.94 -21.57
N SER A 146 -22.00 21.77 -20.57
CA SER A 146 -23.46 21.87 -20.73
C SER A 146 -23.91 23.23 -21.26
N PRO A 147 -23.45 24.38 -20.73
CA PRO A 147 -23.76 25.69 -21.31
C PRO A 147 -23.26 25.82 -22.75
N LEU A 148 -22.10 25.27 -23.08
CA LEU A 148 -21.56 25.31 -24.44
C LEU A 148 -22.44 24.52 -25.42
N GLN A 149 -22.84 23.31 -25.04
CA GLN A 149 -23.75 22.47 -25.82
C GLN A 149 -25.10 23.18 -26.04
N GLU A 150 -25.67 23.77 -25.00
CA GLU A 150 -26.92 24.52 -25.08
C GLU A 150 -26.78 25.74 -26.00
N LYS A 151 -25.67 26.49 -25.90
CA LYS A 151 -25.39 27.64 -26.78
C LYS A 151 -25.20 27.23 -28.23
N ILE A 152 -24.53 26.11 -28.50
CA ILE A 152 -24.37 25.58 -29.87
C ILE A 152 -25.74 25.20 -30.43
N HIS A 153 -26.59 24.54 -29.65
CA HIS A 153 -27.91 24.13 -30.13
C HIS A 153 -28.84 25.34 -30.37
N LEU A 154 -28.77 26.35 -29.50
CA LEU A 154 -29.47 27.63 -29.71
C LEU A 154 -28.95 28.36 -30.95
N PHE A 155 -27.63 28.33 -31.20
CA PHE A 155 -27.03 28.92 -32.38
C PHE A 155 -27.46 28.19 -33.65
N GLU A 156 -27.40 26.86 -33.67
CA GLU A 156 -27.86 26.01 -34.78
C GLU A 156 -29.33 26.32 -35.12
N LYS A 157 -30.20 26.35 -34.11
CA LYS A 157 -31.60 26.72 -34.28
C LYS A 157 -31.77 28.13 -34.84
N LYS A 158 -31.03 29.11 -34.31
CA LYS A 158 -31.12 30.49 -34.79
C LYS A 158 -30.65 30.63 -36.24
N VAL A 159 -29.62 29.90 -36.65
CA VAL A 159 -29.15 29.86 -38.04
C VAL A 159 -30.21 29.23 -38.93
N GLU A 160 -30.81 28.11 -38.53
CA GLU A 160 -31.88 27.46 -39.29
C GLU A 160 -33.11 28.37 -39.43
N ASP A 161 -33.53 29.02 -38.35
CA ASP A 161 -34.66 29.95 -38.33
C ASP A 161 -34.40 31.16 -39.24
N THR A 162 -33.21 31.76 -39.16
CA THR A 162 -32.81 32.86 -40.05
C THR A 162 -32.74 32.42 -41.52
N HIS A 163 -32.31 31.20 -41.80
CA HIS A 163 -32.28 30.69 -43.17
C HIS A 163 -33.70 30.48 -43.71
N LYS A 164 -34.61 29.92 -42.91
CA LYS A 164 -36.04 29.80 -43.26
C LYS A 164 -36.68 31.17 -43.50
N GLU A 165 -36.48 32.12 -42.58
CA GLU A 165 -37.00 33.49 -42.73
C GLU A 165 -36.46 34.18 -43.99
N SER A 166 -35.17 33.99 -44.31
CA SER A 166 -34.58 34.50 -45.55
C SER A 166 -35.22 33.88 -46.80
N ILE A 167 -35.46 32.56 -46.81
CA ILE A 167 -36.14 31.88 -47.92
C ILE A 167 -37.55 32.44 -48.10
N ASP A 168 -38.32 32.58 -47.01
CA ASP A 168 -39.68 33.11 -47.03
C ASP A 168 -39.70 34.56 -47.52
N TYR A 169 -38.78 35.40 -47.04
CA TYR A 169 -38.64 36.78 -47.48
C TYR A 169 -38.30 36.87 -48.98
N HIS A 170 -37.38 36.03 -49.47
CA HIS A 170 -37.06 35.96 -50.90
C HIS A 170 -38.23 35.45 -51.75
N ALA A 171 -39.03 34.51 -51.24
CA ALA A 171 -40.23 34.04 -51.91
C ALA A 171 -41.30 35.15 -51.99
N ALA A 172 -41.55 35.86 -50.88
CA ALA A 172 -42.48 36.98 -50.83
C ALA A 172 -42.04 38.13 -51.75
N LEU A 173 -40.74 38.47 -51.75
CA LEU A 173 -40.20 39.49 -52.65
C LEU A 173 -40.34 39.08 -54.12
N ARG A 174 -40.04 37.81 -54.46
CA ARG A 174 -40.25 37.29 -55.82
C ARG A 174 -41.72 37.43 -56.23
N GLN A 175 -42.65 37.13 -55.34
CA GLN A 175 -44.09 37.28 -55.60
C GLN A 175 -44.48 38.76 -55.84
N GLN A 176 -43.96 39.69 -55.03
CA GLN A 176 -44.20 41.12 -55.25
C GLN A 176 -43.62 41.62 -56.57
N ILE A 177 -42.42 41.17 -56.95
CA ILE A 177 -41.80 41.52 -58.24
C ILE A 177 -42.65 40.99 -59.41
N LEU A 178 -43.15 39.76 -59.32
CA LEU A 178 -44.06 39.19 -60.33
C LEU A 178 -45.36 40.01 -60.42
N GLY A 179 -45.95 40.37 -59.28
CA GLY A 179 -47.15 41.22 -59.23
C GLY A 179 -46.91 42.61 -59.82
N LEU A 180 -45.76 43.24 -59.53
CA LEU A 180 -45.37 44.52 -60.13
C LEU A 180 -45.17 44.39 -61.65
N ARG A 181 -44.59 43.29 -62.13
CA ARG A 181 -44.45 43.03 -63.57
C ARG A 181 -45.81 42.92 -64.25
N GLU A 182 -46.74 42.16 -63.66
CA GLU A 182 -48.09 41.99 -64.18
C GLU A 182 -48.86 43.33 -64.19
N MET A 183 -48.77 44.09 -63.10
CA MET A 183 -49.36 45.43 -63.01
C MET A 183 -48.77 46.39 -64.06
N ASN A 184 -47.47 46.37 -64.28
CA ASN A 184 -46.83 47.15 -65.34
C ASN A 184 -47.28 46.72 -66.74
N GLU A 185 -47.44 45.41 -67.00
CA GLU A 185 -47.98 44.93 -68.27
C GLU A 185 -49.42 45.39 -68.49
N GLN A 186 -50.27 45.29 -67.46
CA GLN A 186 -51.65 45.77 -67.52
C GLN A 186 -51.70 47.29 -67.76
N MET A 187 -50.92 48.07 -67.00
CA MET A 187 -50.83 49.52 -67.18
C MET A 187 -50.35 49.89 -68.58
N SER A 188 -49.38 49.16 -69.14
CA SER A 188 -48.92 49.35 -70.51
C SER A 188 -50.05 49.10 -71.53
N ARG A 189 -50.81 48.01 -71.37
CA ARG A 189 -51.97 47.69 -72.21
C ARG A 189 -53.07 48.75 -72.11
N GLU A 190 -53.41 49.17 -70.89
CA GLU A 190 -54.40 50.23 -70.65
C GLU A 190 -53.95 51.56 -71.25
N THR A 191 -52.67 51.92 -71.12
CA THR A 191 -52.10 53.13 -71.73
C THR A 191 -52.15 53.07 -73.27
N VAL A 192 -51.89 51.91 -73.88
CA VAL A 192 -52.03 51.71 -75.33
C VAL A 192 -53.49 51.86 -75.76
N ASN A 193 -54.43 51.28 -75.02
CA ASN A 193 -55.85 51.40 -75.30
C ASN A 193 -56.35 52.84 -75.13
N LEU A 194 -55.89 53.54 -74.08
CA LEU A 194 -56.19 54.94 -73.83
C LEU A 194 -55.60 55.85 -74.93
N THR A 195 -54.37 55.60 -75.36
CA THR A 195 -53.73 56.33 -76.47
C THR A 195 -54.49 56.11 -77.78
N LYS A 196 -54.97 54.89 -78.04
CA LYS A 196 -55.84 54.61 -79.19
C LYS A 196 -57.17 55.38 -79.11
N ALA A 197 -57.80 55.43 -77.93
CA ALA A 197 -59.03 56.18 -77.71
C ALA A 197 -58.85 57.70 -77.87
N LEU A 198 -57.71 58.25 -77.43
CA LEU A 198 -57.38 59.68 -77.59
C LEU A 198 -57.01 60.08 -79.02
N LYS A 199 -56.49 59.15 -79.83
CA LYS A 199 -56.01 59.44 -81.19
C LYS A 199 -57.06 59.15 -82.27
N GLY A 200 -58.08 58.34 -81.97
CA GLY A 200 -59.06 57.85 -82.92
C GLY A 200 -60.44 58.48 -82.79
N ASP A 201 -60.60 59.74 -83.22
CA ASP A 201 -61.87 60.21 -83.81
C ASP A 201 -61.79 61.55 -84.58
N SER A 202 -60.60 62.03 -84.95
CA SER A 202 -60.46 63.31 -85.67
C SER A 202 -61.14 63.31 -87.05
N LYS A 203 -61.17 62.16 -87.72
CA LYS A 203 -61.81 61.98 -89.04
C LYS A 203 -63.35 62.02 -88.96
N MET A 204 -63.91 61.50 -87.87
CA MET A 204 -65.36 61.45 -87.67
C MET A 204 -65.90 62.81 -87.23
N GLN A 205 -65.13 63.57 -86.45
CA GLN A 205 -65.45 64.95 -86.08
C GLN A 205 -65.40 65.92 -87.27
N GLY A 206 -64.45 65.74 -88.20
CA GLY A 206 -64.35 66.53 -89.44
C GLY A 206 -65.55 66.34 -90.37
N ASN A 207 -65.95 65.08 -90.62
CA ASN A 207 -67.11 64.77 -91.46
C ASN A 207 -68.44 65.27 -90.86
N TRP A 208 -68.56 65.33 -89.53
CA TRP A 208 -69.72 65.95 -88.86
C TRP A 208 -69.78 67.47 -89.06
N GLY A 209 -68.62 68.14 -89.11
CA GLY A 209 -68.55 69.58 -89.40
C GLY A 209 -69.02 69.93 -90.80
N GLU A 210 -68.62 69.16 -91.82
CA GLU A 210 -69.08 69.32 -93.20
C GLU A 210 -70.59 69.10 -93.35
N LEU A 211 -71.14 68.06 -92.71
CA LEU A 211 -72.57 67.75 -92.75
C LEU A 211 -73.42 68.87 -92.13
N VAL A 212 -72.92 69.48 -91.04
CA VAL A 212 -73.59 70.62 -90.40
C VAL A 212 -73.51 71.87 -91.28
N LEU A 213 -72.37 72.11 -91.93
CA LEU A 213 -72.19 73.24 -92.85
C LEU A 213 -73.14 73.13 -94.06
N GLU A 214 -73.25 71.94 -94.65
CA GLU A 214 -74.17 71.64 -95.76
C GLU A 214 -75.62 71.97 -95.37
N ARG A 215 -76.06 71.51 -94.19
CA ARG A 215 -77.43 71.73 -93.70
C ARG A 215 -77.75 73.20 -93.41
N VAL A 216 -76.74 74.04 -93.10
CA VAL A 216 -76.92 75.49 -92.88
C VAL A 216 -76.99 76.26 -94.20
N LEU A 217 -76.20 75.86 -95.19
CA LEU A 217 -76.20 76.45 -96.53
C LEU A 217 -77.53 76.17 -97.27
N GLU A 218 -78.02 74.93 -97.23
CA GLU A 218 -79.32 74.55 -97.82
C GLU A 218 -80.49 75.32 -97.17
N LYS A 219 -80.48 75.49 -95.84
CA LYS A 219 -81.53 76.26 -95.13
C LYS A 219 -81.49 77.77 -95.41
N SER A 220 -80.37 78.27 -95.92
CA SER A 220 -80.21 79.68 -96.31
C SER A 220 -80.66 79.95 -97.76
N GLY A 221 -81.21 78.93 -98.44
CA GLY A 221 -81.80 79.06 -99.78
C GLY A 221 -80.80 78.91 -100.94
N LEU A 222 -79.62 78.33 -100.69
CA LEU A 222 -78.56 78.13 -101.68
C LEU A 222 -78.65 76.73 -102.32
N GLU A 223 -78.63 76.62 -103.65
CA GLU A 223 -78.60 75.34 -104.37
C GLU A 223 -77.16 74.80 -104.54
N LYS A 224 -77.00 73.52 -104.16
CA LYS A 224 -75.76 72.74 -104.34
C LYS A 224 -75.39 72.66 -105.83
N ASP A 225 -74.12 72.88 -106.15
CA ASP A 225 -73.56 72.88 -107.52
C ASP A 225 -73.99 74.06 -108.41
N ARG A 226 -74.65 75.08 -107.83
CA ARG A 226 -74.94 76.36 -108.49
C ARG A 226 -74.39 77.56 -107.70
N GLU A 227 -74.56 77.57 -106.39
CA GLU A 227 -74.21 78.70 -105.52
C GLU A 227 -73.17 78.35 -104.43
N TYR A 228 -72.94 77.06 -104.15
CA TYR A 228 -71.79 76.58 -103.38
C TYR A 228 -71.32 75.21 -103.90
N PHE A 229 -70.01 74.94 -103.76
CA PHE A 229 -69.38 73.66 -104.09
C PHE A 229 -68.75 73.05 -102.85
N MET A 230 -68.94 71.74 -102.65
CA MET A 230 -68.22 70.99 -101.62
C MET A 230 -66.77 70.79 -102.09
N GLN A 231 -65.81 70.94 -101.19
CA GLN A 231 -64.39 70.86 -101.52
C GLN A 231 -64.10 69.45 -102.09
N GLN A 232 -63.84 69.37 -103.41
CA GLN A 232 -63.43 68.12 -104.04
C GLN A 232 -62.01 67.79 -103.56
N ALA A 233 -61.83 66.56 -103.07
CA ALA A 233 -60.53 66.07 -102.65
C ALA A 233 -59.54 66.12 -103.81
N TYR A 234 -58.50 66.94 -103.67
CA TYR A 234 -57.41 66.94 -104.63
C TYR A 234 -56.51 65.76 -104.29
N THR A 235 -56.29 64.89 -105.28
CA THR A 235 -55.29 63.83 -105.17
C THR A 235 -54.06 64.33 -105.91
N ASN A 236 -52.95 64.48 -105.20
CA ASN A 236 -51.66 64.76 -105.84
C ASN A 236 -51.15 63.49 -106.56
N ASP A 237 -50.10 63.61 -107.37
CA ASP A 237 -49.46 62.49 -108.09
C ASP A 237 -48.86 61.39 -107.17
N GLU A 238 -49.04 61.50 -105.84
CA GLU A 238 -48.58 60.53 -104.82
C GLU A 238 -49.73 59.84 -104.06
N GLY A 239 -50.96 59.92 -104.56
CA GLY A 239 -52.08 59.08 -104.10
C GLY A 239 -52.63 59.40 -102.70
N GLN A 240 -52.28 60.56 -102.14
CA GLN A 240 -52.84 61.03 -100.86
C GLN A 240 -53.95 62.06 -101.12
N ARG A 241 -55.12 61.85 -100.52
CA ARG A 241 -56.22 62.83 -100.50
C ARG A 241 -55.83 63.95 -99.54
N VAL A 242 -55.77 65.19 -100.03
CA VAL A 242 -55.74 66.40 -99.18
C VAL A 242 -57.14 66.98 -99.09
#